data_AF-A0A3D1FW81-F1
#
_entry.id   AF-A0A3D1FW81-F1
#
_cell.length_a   1.000
_cell.length_b   1.000
_cell.length_c   1.000
_cell.angle_alpha   90.00
_cell.angle_beta   90.00
_cell.angle_gamma   90.00
#
_symmetry.space_group_name_H-M   'P 1'
#
loop_
_entity.id
_entity.type
_entity.pdbx_description
1 polymer ?
#
loop_
_entity_poly.entity_id
_entity_poly.type
_entity_poly.pdbx_seq_one_letter_code
_entity_poly.pdbx_strand_id
1 'polypeptide(L)'
;GDGLTVALDAALTDELRNEGLAREMVNRLQNLRKSSGLEVTDRIEVRIEGSDSLRLGIEPFMMYIKDEVLADNVTFGSNAGESVEIEGEKINISIFKK
;
A
#
# COMPACT_ATOMS: atom_id res chain seq x y z
N GLY A 1 -3.75 34.75 -15.01
CA GLY A 1 -3.28 34.21 -13.73
C GLY A 1 -3.83 32.82 -13.47
N ASP A 2 -4.01 31.99 -14.49
CA ASP A 2 -4.78 30.73 -14.38
C ASP A 2 -3.93 29.48 -14.14
N GLY A 3 -2.62 29.51 -14.42
CA GLY A 3 -1.78 28.32 -14.33
C GLY A 3 -1.48 27.85 -12.91
N LEU A 4 -1.49 28.75 -11.93
CA LEU A 4 -1.13 28.41 -10.54
C LEU A 4 -2.23 27.61 -9.84
N THR A 5 -3.50 27.99 -10.04
CA THR A 5 -4.64 27.32 -9.41
C THR A 5 -4.84 25.92 -9.99
N VAL A 6 -4.79 25.77 -11.32
CA VAL A 6 -4.93 24.45 -11.97
C VAL A 6 -3.81 23.49 -11.56
N ALA A 7 -2.57 23.98 -11.44
CA ALA A 7 -1.45 23.15 -10.99
C ALA A 7 -1.60 22.70 -9.52
N LEU A 8 -2.12 23.57 -8.65
CA LEU A 8 -2.37 23.25 -7.24
C LEU A 8 -3.51 22.23 -7.10
N ASP A 9 -4.61 22.41 -7.85
CA ASP A 9 -5.76 21.50 -7.80
C ASP A 9 -5.39 20.10 -8.29
N ALA A 10 -4.57 20.01 -9.33
CA ALA A 10 -4.06 18.73 -9.85
C ALA A 10 -3.17 18.03 -8.82
N ALA A 11 -2.23 18.75 -8.20
CA ALA A 11 -1.34 18.20 -7.17
C ALA A 11 -2.13 17.69 -5.95
N LEU A 12 -3.13 18.43 -5.49
CA LEU A 12 -4.02 18.01 -4.40
C LEU A 12 -4.81 16.75 -4.79
N THR A 13 -5.26 16.67 -6.04
CA THR A 13 -5.98 15.50 -6.56
C THR A 13 -5.08 14.25 -6.56
N ASP A 14 -3.82 14.39 -6.96
CA ASP A 14 -2.84 13.29 -6.92
C ASP A 14 -2.55 12.83 -5.48
N GLU A 15 -2.43 13.77 -4.54
CA GLU A 15 -2.25 13.45 -3.12
C GLU A 15 -3.44 12.67 -2.54
N LEU A 16 -4.67 13.12 -2.82
CA LEU A 16 -5.89 12.44 -2.40
C LEU A 16 -6.02 11.03 -3.02
N ARG A 17 -5.63 10.89 -4.29
CA ARG A 17 -5.61 9.58 -4.98
C ARG A 17 -4.61 8.64 -4.30
N ASN A 18 -3.41 9.12 -4.02
CA ASN A 18 -2.35 8.35 -3.37
C ASN A 18 -2.71 7.97 -1.93
N GLU A 19 -3.38 8.85 -1.19
CA GLU A 19 -3.92 8.54 0.13
C GLU A 19 -4.98 7.43 0.05
N GLY A 20 -5.90 7.51 -0.92
CA GLY A 20 -6.89 6.47 -1.18
C GLY A 20 -6.24 5.11 -1.47
N LEU A 21 -5.22 5.10 -2.31
CA LEU A 21 -4.42 3.90 -2.64
C LEU A 21 -3.75 3.31 -1.39
N ALA A 22 -3.17 4.16 -0.53
CA ALA A 22 -2.55 3.71 0.72
C ALA A 22 -3.57 3.10 1.69
N ARG A 23 -4.77 3.69 1.81
CA ARG A 23 -5.86 3.15 2.63
C ARG A 23 -6.34 1.80 2.11
N GLU A 24 -6.45 1.65 0.79
CA GLU A 24 -6.79 0.35 0.19
C GLU A 24 -5.70 -0.70 0.47
N MET A 25 -4.42 -0.35 0.33
CA MET A 25 -3.30 -1.24 0.65
C MET A 25 -3.36 -1.73 2.11
N VAL A 26 -3.61 -0.83 3.07
CA VAL A 26 -3.82 -1.20 4.49
C VAL A 26 -4.95 -2.21 4.63
N ASN A 27 -6.10 -1.95 3.99
CA ASN A 27 -7.23 -2.87 4.04
C ASN A 27 -6.88 -4.25 3.46
N ARG A 28 -6.16 -4.33 2.33
CA ARG A 28 -5.69 -5.60 1.77
C ARG A 28 -4.77 -6.34 2.74
N LEU A 29 -3.78 -5.67 3.30
CA LEU A 29 -2.85 -6.26 4.26
C LEU A 29 -3.55 -6.76 5.53
N GLN A 30 -4.52 -6.01 6.06
CA GLN A 30 -5.30 -6.45 7.23
C GLN A 30 -6.15 -7.69 6.94
N ASN A 31 -6.72 -7.79 5.73
CA ASN A 31 -7.46 -8.98 5.33
C ASN A 31 -6.53 -10.19 5.12
N LEU A 32 -5.35 -9.98 4.53
CA LEU A 32 -4.33 -11.02 4.40
C LEU A 32 -3.84 -11.55 5.76
N ARG A 33 -3.68 -10.66 6.74
CA ARG A 33 -3.35 -11.06 8.13
C ARG A 33 -4.41 -12.00 8.69
N LYS A 34 -5.69 -11.63 8.55
CA LYS A 34 -6.82 -12.44 9.03
C LYS A 34 -6.90 -13.79 8.30
N SER A 35 -6.77 -13.82 6.98
CA SER A 35 -6.82 -15.07 6.20
C SER A 35 -5.62 -15.98 6.50
N SER A 36 -4.48 -15.40 6.86
CA SER A 36 -3.26 -16.11 7.27
C SER A 36 -3.25 -16.53 8.75
N GLY A 37 -4.32 -16.25 9.51
CA GLY A 37 -4.44 -16.60 10.93
C GLY A 37 -3.55 -15.77 11.86
N LEU A 38 -3.13 -14.57 11.43
CA LEU A 38 -2.36 -13.63 12.24
C LEU A 38 -3.28 -12.73 13.06
N GLU A 39 -2.87 -12.45 14.29
CA GLU A 39 -3.57 -11.50 15.17
C GLU A 39 -3.25 -10.07 14.76
N VAL A 40 -4.13 -9.10 15.05
CA VAL A 40 -3.89 -7.68 14.70
C VAL A 40 -2.65 -7.08 15.41
N THR A 41 -2.24 -7.67 16.52
CA THR A 41 -1.09 -7.24 17.33
C THR A 41 0.24 -7.85 16.88
N ASP A 42 0.23 -8.81 15.95
CA ASP A 42 1.45 -9.44 15.45
C ASP A 42 2.29 -8.44 14.64
N ARG A 43 3.62 -8.46 14.80
CA ARG A 43 4.51 -7.73 13.89
C ARG A 43 4.78 -8.55 12.65
N ILE A 44 4.84 -7.89 11.50
CA ILE A 44 5.03 -8.55 10.20
C ILE A 44 6.13 -7.88 9.36
N GLU A 45 6.68 -8.65 8.42
CA GLU A 45 7.35 -8.12 7.24
C GLU A 45 6.44 -8.30 6.02
N VAL A 46 6.44 -7.30 5.14
CA VAL A 46 5.63 -7.28 3.92
C VAL A 46 6.53 -7.22 2.70
N ARG A 47 6.24 -8.03 1.68
CA ARG A 47 6.81 -7.92 0.34
C ARG A 47 5.70 -7.74 -0.68
N ILE A 48 5.84 -6.73 -1.53
CA ILE A 48 4.87 -6.33 -2.55
C ILE A 48 5.51 -6.49 -3.93
N GLU A 49 4.81 -7.15 -4.83
CA GLU A 49 5.11 -7.21 -6.27
C GLU A 49 3.97 -6.53 -7.01
N GLY A 50 4.25 -5.35 -7.57
CA GLY A 50 3.31 -4.55 -8.33
C GLY A 50 4.06 -3.57 -9.22
N SER A 51 3.31 -2.74 -9.94
CA SER A 51 3.86 -1.74 -10.85
C SER A 51 4.64 -0.64 -10.13
N ASP A 52 5.50 0.05 -10.88
CA ASP A 52 6.17 1.26 -10.39
C ASP A 52 5.17 2.37 -10.07
N SER A 53 4.05 2.46 -10.79
CA SER A 53 2.97 3.41 -10.48
C SER A 53 2.33 3.15 -9.13
N LEU A 54 2.05 1.89 -8.80
CA LEU A 54 1.55 1.52 -7.48
C LEU A 54 2.57 1.88 -6.40
N ARG A 55 3.83 1.49 -6.60
CA ARG A 55 4.92 1.81 -5.67
C ARG A 55 5.01 3.31 -5.41
N LEU A 56 5.10 4.13 -6.45
CA LEU A 56 5.23 5.58 -6.35
C LEU A 56 4.00 6.21 -5.68
N GLY A 57 2.79 5.68 -5.94
CA GLY A 57 1.57 6.16 -5.32
C GLY A 57 1.53 5.91 -3.81
N ILE A 58 2.03 4.76 -3.34
CA ILE A 58 2.03 4.45 -1.91
C ILE A 58 3.28 4.93 -1.17
N GLU A 59 4.40 5.19 -1.86
CA GLU A 59 5.68 5.56 -1.25
C GLU A 59 5.59 6.73 -0.25
N PRO A 60 4.84 7.83 -0.53
CA PRO A 60 4.63 8.93 0.42
C PRO A 60 3.92 8.51 1.72
N PHE A 61 3.18 7.41 1.69
CA PHE A 61 2.37 6.89 2.79
C PHE A 61 2.98 5.65 3.47
N MET A 62 4.26 5.33 3.21
CA MET A 62 4.90 4.13 3.79
C MET A 62 4.87 4.08 5.31
N MET A 63 5.02 5.21 5.97
CA MET A 63 4.96 5.26 7.44
C MET A 63 3.55 4.91 7.93
N TYR A 64 2.53 5.53 7.35
CA TYR A 64 1.12 5.22 7.64
C TYR A 64 0.81 3.74 7.43
N ILE A 65 1.20 3.16 6.30
CA ILE A 65 0.95 1.75 6.01
C ILE A 65 1.63 0.84 7.04
N LYS A 66 2.89 1.11 7.37
CA LYS A 66 3.65 0.34 8.37
C LYS A 66 3.00 0.40 9.75
N ASP A 67 2.60 1.59 10.18
CA ASP A 67 2.02 1.82 11.50
C ASP A 67 0.65 1.12 11.62
N GLU A 68 -0.21 1.28 10.63
CA GLU A 68 -1.56 0.68 10.64
C GLU A 68 -1.54 -0.84 10.64
N VAL A 69 -0.54 -1.46 10.02
CA VAL A 69 -0.45 -2.93 9.88
C VAL A 69 0.67 -3.53 10.72
N LEU A 70 1.27 -2.79 11.65
CA LEU A 70 2.40 -3.21 12.48
C LEU A 70 3.52 -3.90 11.67
N ALA A 71 3.84 -3.36 10.50
CA ALA A 71 4.92 -3.88 9.66
C ALA A 71 6.25 -3.23 10.01
N ASP A 72 7.24 -4.05 10.36
CA ASP A 72 8.61 -3.56 10.58
C ASP A 72 9.25 -3.11 9.27
N ASN A 73 8.95 -3.84 8.19
CA ASN A 73 9.46 -3.52 6.86
C ASN A 73 8.45 -3.81 5.75
N VAL A 74 8.50 -2.98 4.70
CA VAL A 74 7.74 -3.14 3.46
C VAL A 74 8.75 -3.05 2.33
N THR A 75 8.87 -4.12 1.56
CA THR A 75 9.83 -4.22 0.45
C THR A 75 9.13 -4.47 -0.86
N PHE A 76 9.75 -4.04 -1.96
CA PHE A 76 9.26 -4.28 -3.31
C PHE A 76 10.11 -5.32 -4.00
N GLY A 77 9.47 -6.25 -4.69
CA GLY A 77 10.14 -7.29 -5.47
C GLY A 77 9.27 -8.51 -5.66
N SER A 78 9.69 -9.35 -6.61
CA SER A 78 8.93 -10.55 -6.99
C SER A 78 8.71 -11.47 -5.79
N ASN A 79 7.49 -12.01 -5.69
CA ASN A 79 7.11 -12.92 -4.62
C ASN A 79 6.00 -13.87 -5.07
N ALA A 80 5.84 -14.99 -4.36
CA ALA A 80 4.79 -15.97 -4.63
C ALA A 80 3.63 -15.86 -3.63
N GLY A 81 3.34 -14.63 -3.18
CA GLY A 81 2.31 -14.34 -2.19
C GLY A 81 0.90 -14.39 -2.75
N GLU A 82 -0.06 -13.92 -1.97
CA GLU A 82 -1.46 -13.87 -2.37
C GLU A 82 -1.68 -12.75 -3.39
N SER A 83 -2.37 -13.07 -4.48
CA SER A 83 -2.75 -12.09 -5.50
C SER A 83 -3.98 -11.31 -5.05
N VAL A 84 -3.85 -9.99 -5.00
CA VAL A 84 -4.95 -9.06 -4.67
C VAL A 84 -5.10 -8.04 -5.78
N GLU A 85 -6.30 -7.48 -5.90
CA GLU A 85 -6.59 -6.37 -6.83
C GLU A 85 -6.67 -5.05 -6.05
N ILE A 86 -5.96 -4.04 -6.55
CA ILE A 86 -5.96 -2.67 -6.04
C ILE A 86 -6.07 -1.73 -7.23
N GLU A 87 -7.07 -0.85 -7.24
CA GLU A 87 -7.33 0.08 -8.37
C GLU A 87 -7.39 -0.60 -9.76
N GLY A 88 -7.83 -1.87 -9.82
CA GLY A 88 -7.88 -2.66 -11.07
C GLY A 88 -6.54 -3.29 -11.50
N GLU A 89 -5.47 -3.07 -10.73
CA GLU A 89 -4.18 -3.72 -10.92
C GLU A 89 -4.07 -4.98 -10.04
N LYS A 90 -3.62 -6.10 -10.62
CA LYS A 90 -3.28 -7.31 -9.86
C LYS A 90 -1.85 -7.23 -9.35
N ILE A 91 -1.68 -7.38 -8.04
CA ILE A 91 -0.40 -7.38 -7.35
C ILE A 91 -0.27 -8.63 -6.47
N ASN A 92 0.95 -9.07 -6.19
CA ASN A 92 1.20 -10.16 -5.24
C ASN A 92 1.77 -9.63 -3.93
N ILE A 93 1.23 -10.09 -2.81
CA ILE A 93 1.66 -9.68 -1.47
C ILE A 93 2.01 -10.91 -0.64
N SER A 94 3.22 -10.92 -0.10
CA SER A 94 3.63 -11.88 0.93
C SER A 94 3.75 -11.18 2.28
N ILE A 95 3.19 -11.80 3.31
CA ILE A 95 3.36 -11.37 4.71
C ILE A 95 4.07 -12.45 5.50
N PHE A 96 4.99 -12.05 6.38
CA PHE A 96 5.78 -12.95 7.21
C PHE A 96 5.66 -12.49 8.66
N LYS A 97 5.21 -13.37 9.56
CA LYS A 97 5.23 -13.10 11.00
C LYS A 97 6.68 -13.04 11.48
N LYS A 98 6.99 -12.04 12.30
CA LYS A 98 8.26 -11.93 13.02
C LYS A 98 8.35 -12.90 14.19
#